data_AF-A0A3P8XDD2-F1
#
_entry.id   AF-A0A3P8XDD2-F1
#
_cell.length_a   1.000
_cell.length_b   1.000
_cell.length_c   1.000
_cell.angle_alpha   90.00
_cell.angle_beta   90.00
_cell.angle_gamma   90.00
#
_symmetry.space_group_name_H-M   'P 1'
#
loop_
_entity.id
_entity.type
_entity.pdbx_description
1 polymer ?
#
loop_
_entity_poly.entity_id
_entity_poly.type
_entity_poly.pdbx_seq_one_letter_code
_entity_poly.pdbx_strand_id
1 'polypeptide(L)'
;MTMAEKRRSGRTSGMSDTNSTKTDTHNEFLSQGGVGELLREALLKMVEARSEDPVGFLADHFCNLASESENGTTGCCNDGEMLKLGAGILEQQHLSRALWHLHLAHHSQRSAFSNNVRVAYDLLTSGPQRHGGRVGPNGPSGPCSPDKPGGGGGVRGRLYTHTLQCLCSEGGVPISTSAPLLRRLHCQDHEAVPYDVFRHGVLTCVVFSDYIRRAQRLYAEVCGPAEGPASRALCLAVLGTLHEALETSRSDSGSSDANRYTNANAKANPYLEANTKVSRYLEASAKISPGKMAQAMAGAEPNRGNMDAKEFEDAAAELFISRVQVVS
;
A
#
# COMPACT_ATOMS: atom_id res chain seq x y z
N MET A 1 52.58 -70.19 18.91
CA MET A 1 51.12 -70.14 19.12
C MET A 1 50.84 -68.91 19.97
N THR A 2 50.00 -67.98 19.45
CA THR A 2 49.06 -67.05 20.14
C THR A 2 49.44 -66.48 21.52
N MET A 3 49.23 -65.22 21.91
CA MET A 3 48.57 -63.99 21.43
C MET A 3 48.68 -62.96 22.59
N ALA A 4 48.34 -61.70 22.30
CA ALA A 4 47.66 -60.74 23.19
C ALA A 4 48.48 -59.62 23.87
N GLU A 5 48.42 -58.48 23.19
CA GLU A 5 48.68 -57.11 23.62
C GLU A 5 47.58 -56.57 24.55
N LYS A 6 47.93 -55.80 25.60
CA LYS A 6 46.98 -54.85 26.22
C LYS A 6 47.59 -53.72 27.09
N ARG A 7 47.33 -52.49 26.63
CA ARG A 7 46.98 -51.23 27.34
C ARG A 7 48.07 -50.42 28.06
N ARG A 8 48.40 -49.29 27.42
CA ARG A 8 48.61 -47.98 28.04
C ARG A 8 47.50 -47.04 27.57
N SER A 9 46.91 -46.25 28.47
CA SER A 9 46.84 -44.79 28.34
C SER A 9 46.00 -44.20 29.48
N GLY A 10 46.63 -43.32 30.25
CA GLY A 10 45.98 -42.50 31.26
C GLY A 10 45.75 -41.08 30.74
N ARG A 11 44.59 -40.54 31.13
CA ARG A 11 44.25 -39.11 31.37
C ARG A 11 44.61 -38.11 30.26
N THR A 12 43.58 -37.69 29.51
CA THR A 12 43.54 -36.39 28.86
C THR A 12 42.93 -35.35 29.82
N SER A 13 43.63 -34.22 29.93
CA SER A 13 43.24 -33.01 30.65
C SER A 13 42.88 -31.94 29.62
N GLY A 14 41.73 -31.30 29.83
CA GLY A 14 41.29 -29.95 29.39
C GLY A 14 41.74 -29.39 28.03
N MET A 15 40.78 -29.07 27.17
CA MET A 15 40.31 -27.68 26.97
C MET A 15 39.29 -27.61 25.84
N SER A 16 38.12 -27.10 26.19
CA SER A 16 37.07 -26.59 25.31
C SER A 16 37.54 -25.30 24.62
N ASP A 17 36.81 -24.93 23.56
CA ASP A 17 36.70 -23.57 22.99
C ASP A 17 37.70 -23.15 21.90
N THR A 18 37.46 -23.64 20.68
CA THR A 18 37.98 -23.03 19.44
C THR A 18 36.87 -22.49 18.51
N ASN A 19 35.61 -22.54 18.94
CA ASN A 19 34.46 -22.08 18.13
C ASN A 19 33.99 -20.65 18.45
N SER A 20 34.39 -20.04 19.57
CA SER A 20 33.91 -18.70 19.97
C SER A 20 34.60 -17.54 19.25
N THR A 21 35.90 -17.67 18.96
CA THR A 21 36.71 -16.60 18.35
C THR A 21 36.33 -16.28 16.91
N LYS A 22 35.83 -17.27 16.16
CA LYS A 22 35.45 -17.11 14.75
C LYS A 22 34.07 -16.46 14.60
N THR A 23 33.14 -16.78 15.50
CA THR A 23 31.81 -16.14 15.56
C THR A 23 31.88 -14.67 15.99
N ASP A 24 32.81 -14.33 16.90
CA ASP A 24 33.03 -12.93 17.29
C ASP A 24 33.53 -12.08 16.12
N THR A 25 34.40 -12.62 15.26
CA THR A 25 34.88 -11.89 14.07
C THR A 25 33.78 -11.66 13.04
N HIS A 26 32.89 -12.64 12.84
CA HIS A 26 31.74 -12.48 11.93
C HIS A 26 30.71 -11.48 12.48
N ASN A 27 30.40 -11.52 13.78
CA ASN A 27 29.49 -10.56 14.40
C ASN A 27 30.06 -9.15 14.39
N GLU A 28 31.36 -8.99 14.61
CA GLU A 28 32.06 -7.70 14.54
C GLU A 28 32.04 -7.14 13.10
N PHE A 29 32.29 -7.98 12.09
CA PHE A 29 32.18 -7.59 10.69
C PHE A 29 30.78 -7.12 10.31
N LEU A 30 29.74 -7.85 10.72
CA LEU A 30 28.34 -7.45 10.47
C LEU A 30 27.96 -6.16 11.20
N SER A 31 28.49 -5.98 12.41
CA SER A 31 28.27 -4.77 13.20
C SER A 31 28.95 -3.55 12.58
N GLN A 32 30.20 -3.70 12.12
CA GLN A 32 30.92 -2.65 11.38
C GLN A 32 30.26 -2.30 10.04
N GLY A 33 29.62 -3.29 9.39
CA GLY A 33 28.85 -3.10 8.16
C GLY A 33 27.46 -2.45 8.36
N GLY A 34 27.09 -2.06 9.59
CA GLY A 34 25.80 -1.41 9.88
C GLY A 34 24.58 -2.33 9.71
N VAL A 35 24.79 -3.65 9.61
CA VAL A 35 23.71 -4.62 9.33
C VAL A 35 22.63 -4.58 10.42
N GLY A 36 23.02 -4.33 11.67
CA GLY A 36 22.07 -4.21 12.78
C GLY A 36 21.09 -3.04 12.64
N GLU A 37 21.56 -1.89 12.14
CA GLU A 37 20.70 -0.71 11.90
C GLU A 37 19.78 -0.96 10.71
N LEU A 38 20.33 -1.49 9.61
CA LEU A 38 19.59 -1.86 8.41
C LEU A 38 18.46 -2.87 8.69
N LEU A 39 18.75 -3.91 9.50
CA LEU A 39 17.74 -4.87 9.93
C LEU A 39 16.70 -4.21 10.85
N ARG A 40 17.11 -3.34 11.77
CA ARG A 40 16.19 -2.65 12.67
C ARG A 40 15.23 -1.74 11.90
N GLU A 41 15.71 -1.03 10.89
CA GLU A 41 14.88 -0.21 10.01
C GLU A 41 13.91 -1.05 9.19
N ALA A 42 14.38 -2.15 8.59
CA ALA A 42 13.53 -3.06 7.82
C ALA A 42 12.43 -3.68 8.68
N LEU A 43 12.77 -4.10 9.91
CA LEU A 43 11.80 -4.63 10.88
C LEU A 43 10.81 -3.56 11.33
N LEU A 44 11.26 -2.32 11.54
CA LEU A 44 10.36 -1.22 11.88
C LEU A 44 9.37 -0.96 10.74
N LYS A 45 9.84 -0.89 9.48
CA LYS A 45 8.96 -0.73 8.31
C LYS A 45 7.99 -1.90 8.14
N MET A 46 8.42 -3.12 8.41
CA MET A 46 7.56 -4.31 8.37
C MET A 46 6.45 -4.25 9.41
N VAL A 47 6.78 -3.84 10.64
CA VAL A 47 5.80 -3.64 11.72
C VAL A 47 4.86 -2.49 11.39
N GLU A 48 5.37 -1.41 10.78
CA GLU A 48 4.58 -0.26 10.37
C GLU A 48 3.58 -0.62 9.26
N ALA A 49 4.04 -1.37 8.26
CA ALA A 49 3.25 -1.82 7.11
C ALA A 49 2.23 -2.92 7.46
N ARG A 50 2.41 -3.63 8.58
CA ARG A 50 1.58 -4.78 8.99
C ARG A 50 1.43 -5.83 7.88
N SER A 51 2.54 -6.20 7.24
CA SER A 51 2.50 -7.19 6.17
C SER A 51 1.94 -8.53 6.66
N GLU A 52 0.99 -9.09 5.90
CA GLU A 52 0.47 -10.44 6.13
C GLU A 52 1.50 -11.52 5.73
N ASP A 53 2.48 -11.16 4.89
CA ASP A 53 3.68 -11.96 4.59
C ASP A 53 4.95 -11.16 4.99
N PRO A 54 5.43 -11.33 6.22
CA PRO A 54 6.62 -10.64 6.73
C PRO A 54 7.91 -10.99 5.96
N VAL A 55 8.03 -12.22 5.47
CA VAL A 55 9.28 -12.70 4.84
C VAL A 55 9.36 -12.21 3.40
N GLY A 56 8.27 -12.34 2.63
CA GLY A 56 8.19 -11.75 1.29
C GLY A 56 8.42 -10.25 1.32
N PHE A 57 7.82 -9.55 2.29
CA PHE A 57 8.03 -8.12 2.51
C PHE A 57 9.51 -7.75 2.68
N LEU A 58 10.24 -8.48 3.54
CA LEU A 58 11.66 -8.19 3.79
C LEU A 58 12.52 -8.44 2.53
N ALA A 59 12.23 -9.49 1.76
CA ALA A 59 12.92 -9.76 0.51
C ALA A 59 12.74 -8.60 -0.49
N ASP A 60 11.49 -8.17 -0.69
CA ASP A 60 11.19 -7.05 -1.57
C ASP A 60 11.78 -5.74 -1.04
N HIS A 61 11.78 -5.53 0.28
CA HIS A 61 12.34 -4.34 0.92
C HIS A 61 13.84 -4.21 0.63
N PHE A 62 14.61 -5.29 0.78
CA PHE A 62 16.05 -5.27 0.49
C PHE A 62 16.36 -5.17 -0.99
N CYS A 63 15.57 -5.81 -1.87
CA CYS A 63 15.70 -5.64 -3.31
C CYS A 63 15.49 -4.17 -3.74
N ASN A 64 14.50 -3.49 -3.17
CA ASN A 64 14.24 -2.08 -3.44
C ASN A 64 15.36 -1.17 -2.88
N LEU A 65 15.85 -1.42 -1.67
CA LEU A 65 16.98 -0.66 -1.10
C LEU A 65 18.26 -0.81 -1.94
N ALA A 66 18.55 -2.02 -2.44
CA ALA A 66 19.69 -2.25 -3.33
C ALA A 66 19.56 -1.44 -4.63
N SER A 67 18.35 -1.39 -5.20
CA SER A 67 18.04 -0.64 -6.43
C SER A 67 18.17 0.89 -6.23
N GLU A 68 17.91 1.41 -5.03
CA GLU A 68 18.09 2.84 -4.72
C GLU A 68 19.57 3.25 -4.72
N SER A 69 20.47 2.34 -4.34
CA SER A 69 21.93 2.58 -4.30
C SER A 69 22.55 2.66 -5.70
N GLU A 70 22.06 1.87 -6.67
CA GLU A 70 22.63 1.77 -8.02
C GLU A 70 22.23 2.94 -8.95
N ASN A 71 21.03 3.51 -8.74
CA ASN A 71 20.52 4.62 -9.56
C ASN A 71 21.25 5.97 -9.35
N GLY A 72 22.20 6.04 -8.42
CA GLY A 72 23.05 7.23 -8.19
C GLY A 72 24.17 7.43 -9.22
N THR A 73 24.44 6.46 -10.11
CA THR A 73 25.68 6.45 -10.91
C THR A 73 25.50 5.97 -12.36
N THR A 74 24.61 6.56 -13.15
CA THR A 74 24.60 6.32 -14.61
C THR A 74 24.57 7.61 -15.42
N GLY A 75 25.72 7.88 -16.05
CA GLY A 75 26.05 9.07 -16.80
C GLY A 75 25.51 9.13 -18.23
N CYS A 76 25.70 10.31 -18.80
CA CYS A 76 25.44 10.73 -20.18
C CYS A 76 25.77 9.70 -21.25
N CYS A 77 24.80 9.37 -22.11
CA CYS A 77 25.00 9.03 -23.52
C CYS A 77 23.77 9.48 -24.35
N ASN A 78 24.02 10.23 -25.44
CA ASN A 78 23.01 10.65 -26.42
C ASN A 78 22.69 9.50 -27.40
N ASP A 79 21.41 9.29 -27.71
CA ASP A 79 20.87 9.31 -29.09
C ASP A 79 19.34 9.14 -29.11
N GLY A 80 18.68 9.91 -29.98
CA GLY A 80 17.25 10.28 -29.90
C GLY A 80 16.20 9.17 -29.93
N GLU A 81 16.53 7.96 -30.37
CA GLU A 81 15.60 6.81 -30.39
C GLU A 81 15.71 5.93 -29.13
N MET A 82 16.89 5.85 -28.52
CA MET A 82 17.11 5.14 -27.25
C MET A 82 16.47 5.88 -26.07
N LEU A 83 16.22 7.19 -26.21
CA LEU A 83 15.54 8.03 -25.23
C LEU A 83 14.07 7.64 -24.99
N LYS A 84 13.36 7.07 -25.97
CA LYS A 84 11.96 6.64 -25.79
C LYS A 84 11.86 5.33 -25.01
N LEU A 85 12.74 4.37 -25.32
CA LEU A 85 12.81 3.10 -24.61
C LEU A 85 13.32 3.32 -23.18
N GLY A 86 14.34 4.16 -23.01
CA GLY A 86 14.86 4.57 -21.69
C GLY A 86 13.86 5.36 -20.86
N ALA A 87 13.05 6.23 -21.48
CA ALA A 87 11.99 6.96 -20.77
C ALA A 87 10.88 6.04 -20.25
N GLY A 88 10.51 4.99 -21.01
CA GLY A 88 9.54 3.99 -20.55
C GLY A 88 10.08 3.14 -19.41
N ILE A 89 11.36 2.75 -19.46
CA ILE A 89 12.03 2.01 -18.37
C ILE A 89 12.11 2.86 -17.10
N LEU A 90 12.47 4.14 -17.22
CA LEU A 90 12.53 5.06 -16.08
C LEU A 90 11.14 5.32 -15.47
N GLU A 91 10.11 5.48 -16.32
CA GLU A 91 8.71 5.64 -15.87
C GLU A 91 8.23 4.38 -15.12
N GLN A 92 8.57 3.18 -15.60
CA GLN A 92 8.28 1.93 -14.92
C GLN A 92 9.04 1.80 -13.59
N GLN A 93 10.32 2.18 -13.53
CA GLN A 93 11.09 2.15 -12.29
C GLN A 93 10.53 3.12 -11.24
N HIS A 94 10.20 4.35 -11.64
CA HIS A 94 9.55 5.32 -10.75
C HIS A 94 8.19 4.81 -10.25
N LEU A 95 7.41 4.16 -11.12
CA LEU A 95 6.16 3.53 -10.73
C LEU A 95 6.37 2.40 -9.71
N SER A 96 7.27 1.46 -9.98
CA SER A 96 7.57 0.36 -9.06
C SER A 96 8.01 0.87 -7.69
N ARG A 97 8.87 1.90 -7.66
CA ARG A 97 9.32 2.54 -6.41
C ARG A 97 8.20 3.29 -5.70
N ALA A 98 7.35 4.00 -6.45
CA ALA A 98 6.18 4.66 -5.88
C ALA A 98 5.22 3.64 -5.26
N LEU A 99 4.91 2.55 -5.96
CA LEU A 99 4.09 1.46 -5.45
C LEU A 99 4.70 0.86 -4.19
N TRP A 100 6.02 0.61 -4.15
CA TRP A 100 6.69 0.16 -2.92
C TRP A 100 6.43 1.09 -1.73
N HIS A 101 6.60 2.41 -1.89
CA HIS A 101 6.26 3.37 -0.84
C HIS A 101 4.78 3.27 -0.44
N LEU A 102 3.86 3.11 -1.39
CA LEU A 102 2.43 2.97 -1.09
C LEU A 102 2.11 1.67 -0.33
N HIS A 103 2.84 0.58 -0.57
CA HIS A 103 2.69 -0.66 0.21
C HIS A 103 3.21 -0.52 1.65
N LEU A 104 4.18 0.37 1.88
CA LEU A 104 4.62 0.76 3.23
C LEU A 104 3.58 1.64 3.95
N ALA A 105 2.62 2.21 3.22
CA ALA A 105 1.65 3.15 3.75
C ALA A 105 0.41 2.43 4.31
N HIS A 106 0.51 1.87 5.52
CA HIS A 106 -0.69 1.34 6.18
C HIS A 106 -1.62 2.49 6.60
N HIS A 107 -2.88 2.46 6.15
CA HIS A 107 -3.86 3.53 6.32
C HIS A 107 -4.16 3.88 7.80
N SER A 108 -3.91 2.96 8.73
CA SER A 108 -4.11 3.20 10.17
C SER A 108 -3.01 4.06 10.82
N GLN A 109 -1.87 4.24 10.13
CA GLN A 109 -0.73 5.02 10.62
C GLN A 109 -0.66 6.36 9.91
N ARG A 110 -1.35 7.38 10.43
CA ARG A 110 -1.53 8.67 9.73
C ARG A 110 -0.21 9.32 9.27
N SER A 111 0.84 9.29 10.08
CA SER A 111 2.15 9.88 9.76
C SER A 111 2.88 9.09 8.68
N ALA A 112 3.07 7.79 8.88
CA ALA A 112 3.74 6.89 7.92
C ALA A 112 3.00 6.89 6.57
N PHE A 113 1.67 6.81 6.60
CA PHE A 113 0.83 6.91 5.41
C PHE A 113 1.06 8.22 4.67
N SER A 114 0.96 9.37 5.37
CA SER A 114 1.12 10.68 4.72
C SER A 114 2.50 10.87 4.12
N ASN A 115 3.56 10.42 4.80
CA ASN A 115 4.93 10.54 4.34
C ASN A 115 5.18 9.67 3.10
N ASN A 116 4.81 8.39 3.18
CA ASN A 116 5.02 7.46 2.08
C ASN A 116 4.19 7.83 0.83
N VAL A 117 2.95 8.28 1.00
CA VAL A 117 2.12 8.78 -0.11
C VAL A 117 2.71 10.06 -0.73
N ARG A 118 3.33 10.93 0.08
CA ARG A 118 4.03 12.10 -0.45
C ARG A 118 5.24 11.70 -1.28
N VAL A 119 6.08 10.80 -0.79
CA VAL A 119 7.24 10.31 -1.54
C VAL A 119 6.81 9.67 -2.86
N ALA A 120 5.77 8.82 -2.84
CA ALA A 120 5.22 8.22 -4.05
C ALA A 120 4.72 9.28 -5.06
N TYR A 121 4.02 10.32 -4.58
CA TYR A 121 3.59 11.43 -5.43
C TYR A 121 4.76 12.18 -6.07
N ASP A 122 5.80 12.48 -5.29
CA ASP A 122 6.97 13.23 -5.78
C ASP A 122 7.76 12.41 -6.83
N LEU A 123 7.88 11.09 -6.63
CA LEU A 123 8.48 10.15 -7.61
C LEU A 123 7.71 10.13 -8.94
N LEU A 124 6.37 10.08 -8.87
CA LEU A 124 5.50 10.04 -10.05
C LEU A 124 5.39 11.40 -10.75
N THR A 125 5.53 12.50 -10.01
CA THR A 125 5.52 13.87 -10.55
C THR A 125 6.84 14.18 -11.27
N SER A 126 7.95 13.61 -10.81
CA SER A 126 9.31 13.83 -11.35
C SER A 126 9.64 12.97 -12.59
N GLY A 127 8.66 12.26 -13.17
CA GLY A 127 8.84 11.52 -14.42
C GLY A 127 9.30 12.42 -15.58
N PRO A 128 9.92 11.86 -16.64
CA PRO A 128 10.67 12.65 -17.63
C PRO A 128 9.81 13.77 -18.21
N GLN A 129 10.06 14.99 -17.69
CA GLN A 129 9.55 16.21 -18.29
C GLN A 129 10.18 16.27 -19.68
N ARG A 130 9.34 16.09 -20.70
CA ARG A 130 9.72 16.49 -22.06
C ARG A 130 10.09 17.96 -21.96
N HIS A 131 11.40 18.25 -21.97
CA HIS A 131 11.95 19.58 -22.16
C HIS A 131 11.55 20.04 -23.56
N GLY A 132 10.28 20.42 -23.73
CA GLY A 132 9.76 21.14 -24.88
C GLY A 132 10.01 22.63 -24.68
N GLY A 133 11.27 23.01 -24.50
CA GLY A 133 11.71 24.38 -24.38
C GLY A 133 13.08 24.50 -25.02
N ARG A 134 13.13 24.67 -26.35
CA ARG A 134 14.34 25.04 -27.07
C ARG A 134 14.88 26.34 -26.47
N VAL A 135 15.91 26.25 -25.63
CA VAL A 135 16.81 27.39 -25.41
C VAL A 135 17.74 27.42 -26.62
N GLY A 136 17.43 28.31 -27.57
CA GLY A 136 18.33 28.58 -28.69
C GLY A 136 19.66 29.15 -28.15
N PRO A 137 20.80 28.95 -28.84
CA PRO A 137 22.12 29.14 -28.22
C PRO A 137 22.54 30.58 -27.96
N ASN A 138 21.71 31.59 -28.23
CA ASN A 138 22.13 32.99 -28.16
C ASN A 138 20.99 33.90 -27.68
N GLY A 139 20.97 34.20 -26.39
CA GLY A 139 20.15 35.26 -25.80
C GLY A 139 20.74 35.66 -24.44
N PRO A 140 20.90 36.96 -24.14
CA PRO A 140 21.63 37.41 -22.97
C PRO A 140 20.91 37.00 -21.69
N SER A 141 21.70 36.54 -20.72
CA SER A 141 21.33 36.18 -19.37
C SER A 141 20.66 37.35 -18.64
N GLY A 142 19.33 37.41 -18.73
CA GLY A 142 18.51 38.25 -17.87
C GLY A 142 18.31 37.59 -16.49
N PRO A 143 18.31 38.37 -15.39
CA PRO A 143 18.06 37.83 -14.06
C PRO A 143 16.63 37.26 -13.97
N CYS A 144 16.53 36.02 -13.52
CA CYS A 144 15.27 35.30 -13.32
C CYS A 144 14.30 36.14 -12.49
N SER A 145 13.20 36.58 -13.12
CA SER A 145 12.05 37.12 -12.39
C SER A 145 11.27 35.98 -11.74
N PRO A 146 10.83 36.09 -10.48
CA PRO A 146 10.14 35.00 -9.77
C PRO A 146 8.67 34.80 -10.17
N ASP A 147 8.13 35.56 -11.13
CA ASP A 147 6.69 35.68 -11.35
C ASP A 147 6.19 35.09 -12.69
N LYS A 148 6.39 33.78 -12.89
CA LYS A 148 5.56 32.99 -13.83
C LYS A 148 5.21 31.61 -13.26
N PRO A 149 3.95 31.35 -12.87
CA PRO A 149 3.48 30.02 -12.51
C PRO A 149 3.17 29.24 -13.80
N GLY A 150 4.20 28.71 -14.46
CA GLY A 150 4.09 28.01 -15.74
C GLY A 150 4.50 26.55 -15.64
N GLY A 151 3.54 25.66 -15.37
CA GLY A 151 3.71 24.21 -15.41
C GLY A 151 3.24 23.53 -14.13
N GLY A 152 1.92 23.43 -13.93
CA GLY A 152 1.32 22.80 -12.76
C GLY A 152 1.87 21.39 -12.53
N GLY A 153 2.68 21.25 -11.48
CA GLY A 153 3.29 19.99 -11.08
C GLY A 153 2.25 19.05 -10.49
N GLY A 154 1.89 18.03 -11.26
CA GLY A 154 0.97 16.97 -10.86
C GLY A 154 1.33 15.65 -11.54
N VAL A 155 0.89 14.55 -10.94
CA VAL A 155 1.05 13.22 -11.54
C VAL A 155 0.20 13.16 -12.81
N ARG A 156 0.73 12.63 -13.92
CA ARG A 156 -0.09 12.45 -15.13
C ARG A 156 -1.26 11.52 -14.84
N GLY A 157 -2.48 11.85 -15.28
CA GLY A 157 -3.68 11.06 -15.02
C GLY A 157 -3.59 9.61 -15.47
N ARG A 158 -2.83 9.32 -16.55
CA ARG A 158 -2.52 7.93 -16.96
C ARG A 158 -1.76 7.15 -15.87
N LEU A 159 -0.75 7.79 -15.26
CA LEU A 159 0.09 7.18 -14.24
C LEU A 159 -0.70 7.02 -12.96
N TYR A 160 -1.46 8.04 -12.58
CA TYR A 160 -2.38 7.96 -11.45
C TYR A 160 -3.37 6.80 -11.60
N THR A 161 -4.08 6.72 -12.73
CA THR A 161 -5.06 5.65 -12.99
C THR A 161 -4.38 4.27 -12.95
N HIS A 162 -3.19 4.15 -13.53
CA HIS A 162 -2.42 2.91 -13.51
C HIS A 162 -1.95 2.54 -12.09
N THR A 163 -1.48 3.50 -11.29
CA THR A 163 -1.14 3.28 -9.88
C THR A 163 -2.35 2.76 -9.09
N LEU A 164 -3.54 3.34 -9.28
CA LEU A 164 -4.75 2.86 -8.60
C LEU A 164 -5.13 1.43 -9.01
N GLN A 165 -4.96 1.08 -10.29
CA GLN A 165 -5.17 -0.29 -10.78
C GLN A 165 -4.21 -1.28 -10.12
N CYS A 166 -2.93 -0.94 -10.02
CA CYS A 166 -1.93 -1.75 -9.32
C CYS A 166 -2.31 -1.96 -7.85
N LEU A 167 -2.66 -0.90 -7.11
CA LEU A 167 -3.06 -1.00 -5.70
C LEU A 167 -4.28 -1.91 -5.47
N CYS A 168 -5.27 -1.89 -6.37
CA CYS A 168 -6.41 -2.80 -6.29
C CYS A 168 -6.01 -4.25 -6.60
N SER A 169 -5.21 -4.44 -7.66
CA SER A 169 -4.81 -5.78 -8.14
C SER A 169 -3.88 -6.48 -7.15
N GLU A 170 -2.83 -5.79 -6.70
CA GLU A 170 -1.89 -6.26 -5.68
C GLU A 170 -2.57 -6.39 -4.30
N GLY A 171 -3.63 -5.61 -4.08
CA GLY A 171 -4.54 -5.77 -2.94
C GLY A 171 -5.38 -7.05 -2.96
N GLY A 172 -5.36 -7.83 -4.05
CA GLY A 172 -6.13 -9.06 -4.22
C GLY A 172 -7.58 -8.82 -4.66
N VAL A 173 -7.90 -7.63 -5.16
CA VAL A 173 -9.25 -7.32 -5.66
C VAL A 173 -9.34 -7.65 -7.15
N PRO A 174 -10.31 -8.46 -7.59
CA PRO A 174 -10.49 -8.74 -9.01
C PRO A 174 -10.76 -7.46 -9.82
N ILE A 175 -10.32 -7.46 -11.09
CA ILE A 175 -10.49 -6.32 -11.99
C ILE A 175 -11.98 -5.97 -12.16
N SER A 176 -12.85 -6.98 -12.26
CA SER A 176 -14.30 -6.78 -12.39
C SER A 176 -14.90 -6.04 -11.19
N THR A 177 -14.37 -6.30 -9.99
CA THR A 177 -14.83 -5.74 -8.71
C THR A 177 -14.31 -4.34 -8.47
N SER A 178 -13.07 -4.06 -8.89
CA SER A 178 -12.44 -2.73 -8.75
C SER A 178 -12.79 -1.76 -9.87
N ALA A 179 -13.17 -2.25 -11.06
CA ALA A 179 -13.50 -1.40 -12.20
C ALA A 179 -14.54 -0.28 -11.92
N PRO A 180 -15.65 -0.52 -11.18
CA PRO A 180 -16.61 0.54 -10.88
C PRO A 180 -16.02 1.62 -9.95
N LEU A 181 -15.16 1.25 -9.01
CA LEU A 181 -14.44 2.20 -8.16
C LEU A 181 -13.49 3.06 -9.00
N LEU A 182 -12.67 2.42 -9.83
CA LEU A 182 -11.67 3.10 -10.66
C LEU A 182 -12.31 4.06 -11.65
N ARG A 183 -13.52 3.76 -12.16
CA ARG A 183 -14.30 4.70 -12.97
C ARG A 183 -14.70 5.97 -12.22
N ARG A 184 -14.97 5.89 -10.91
CA ARG A 184 -15.29 7.07 -10.09
C ARG A 184 -14.05 7.90 -9.76
N LEU A 185 -12.88 7.28 -9.69
CA LEU A 185 -11.61 7.92 -9.37
C LEU A 185 -10.80 8.31 -10.61
N HIS A 186 -11.33 8.12 -11.82
CA HIS A 186 -10.58 8.30 -13.05
C HIS A 186 -10.21 9.77 -13.31
N CYS A 187 -8.97 10.00 -13.74
CA CYS A 187 -8.50 11.27 -14.29
C CYS A 187 -8.09 11.08 -15.75
N GLN A 188 -8.23 12.12 -16.57
CA GLN A 188 -7.86 12.04 -17.99
C GLN A 188 -6.36 11.79 -18.16
N ASP A 189 -5.93 11.05 -19.18
CA ASP A 189 -4.54 10.61 -19.34
C ASP A 189 -3.49 11.73 -19.26
N HIS A 190 -3.86 12.92 -19.73
CA HIS A 190 -3.00 14.11 -19.80
C HIS A 190 -3.24 15.12 -18.67
N GLU A 191 -4.23 14.88 -17.81
CA GLU A 191 -4.52 15.71 -16.66
C GLU A 191 -3.35 15.70 -15.68
N ALA A 192 -3.06 16.85 -15.08
CA ALA A 192 -2.10 16.95 -13.99
C ALA A 192 -2.86 16.76 -12.67
N VAL A 193 -2.78 15.55 -12.11
CA VAL A 193 -3.47 15.16 -10.89
C VAL A 193 -2.75 15.79 -9.69
N PRO A 194 -3.42 16.65 -8.90
CA PRO A 194 -2.82 17.29 -7.73
C PRO A 194 -2.69 16.30 -6.56
N TYR A 195 -1.83 16.65 -5.59
CA TYR A 195 -1.48 15.78 -4.47
C TYR A 195 -2.69 15.31 -3.64
N ASP A 196 -3.67 16.17 -3.41
CA ASP A 196 -4.86 15.85 -2.63
C ASP A 196 -5.78 14.85 -3.33
N VAL A 197 -5.97 14.98 -4.64
CA VAL A 197 -6.67 14.00 -5.48
C VAL A 197 -5.91 12.66 -5.53
N PHE A 198 -4.59 12.72 -5.73
CA PHE A 198 -3.74 11.53 -5.71
C PHE A 198 -3.86 10.78 -4.37
N ARG A 199 -3.66 11.50 -3.26
CA ARG A 199 -3.76 10.96 -1.90
C ARG A 199 -5.14 10.38 -1.62
N HIS A 200 -6.20 11.04 -2.09
CA HIS A 200 -7.57 10.56 -1.93
C HIS A 200 -7.80 9.25 -2.68
N GLY A 201 -7.39 9.16 -3.94
CA GLY A 201 -7.50 7.94 -4.75
C GLY A 201 -6.74 6.77 -4.12
N VAL A 202 -5.48 7.01 -3.74
CA VAL A 202 -4.63 6.00 -3.08
C VAL A 202 -5.27 5.49 -1.79
N LEU A 203 -5.69 6.40 -0.90
CA LEU A 203 -6.36 6.02 0.35
C LEU A 203 -7.61 5.18 0.05
N THR A 204 -8.44 5.62 -0.89
CA THR A 204 -9.69 4.94 -1.24
C THR A 204 -9.43 3.53 -1.78
N CYS A 205 -8.45 3.36 -2.67
CA CYS A 205 -8.06 2.04 -3.21
C CYS A 205 -7.52 1.11 -2.12
N VAL A 206 -6.62 1.59 -1.26
CA VAL A 206 -6.04 0.77 -0.17
C VAL A 206 -7.14 0.33 0.81
N VAL A 207 -8.05 1.23 1.17
CA VAL A 207 -9.16 0.91 2.08
C VAL A 207 -10.15 -0.06 1.43
N PHE A 208 -10.47 0.16 0.15
CA PHE A 208 -11.35 -0.72 -0.60
C PHE A 208 -10.77 -2.14 -0.69
N SER A 209 -9.48 -2.29 -0.97
CA SER A 209 -8.82 -3.59 -1.03
C SER A 209 -8.88 -4.35 0.29
N ASP A 210 -8.60 -3.69 1.43
CA ASP A 210 -8.75 -4.31 2.75
C ASP A 210 -10.21 -4.69 3.05
N TYR A 211 -11.15 -3.82 2.71
CA TYR A 211 -12.58 -4.09 2.89
C TYR A 211 -13.04 -5.32 2.09
N ILE A 212 -12.68 -5.43 0.81
CA ILE A 212 -13.05 -6.57 -0.03
C ILE A 212 -12.41 -7.85 0.51
N ARG A 213 -11.13 -7.82 0.90
CA ARG A 213 -10.47 -8.99 1.49
C ARG A 213 -11.16 -9.48 2.76
N ARG A 214 -11.59 -8.55 3.63
CA ARG A 214 -12.38 -8.89 4.81
C ARG A 214 -13.74 -9.46 4.46
N ALA A 215 -14.42 -8.90 3.46
CA ALA A 215 -15.69 -9.42 2.96
C ALA A 215 -15.53 -10.87 2.43
N GLN A 216 -14.50 -11.12 1.61
CA GLN A 216 -14.17 -12.46 1.11
C GLN A 216 -13.90 -13.46 2.25
N ARG A 217 -13.10 -13.05 3.26
CA ARG A 217 -12.84 -13.88 4.46
C ARG A 217 -14.13 -14.19 5.21
N LEU A 218 -15.01 -13.20 5.41
CA LEU A 218 -16.31 -13.41 6.06
C LEU A 218 -17.20 -14.38 5.27
N TYR A 219 -17.22 -14.27 3.94
CA TYR A 219 -17.96 -15.21 3.10
C TYR A 219 -17.43 -16.64 3.26
N ALA A 220 -16.11 -16.82 3.27
CA ALA A 220 -15.49 -18.14 3.47
C ALA A 220 -15.89 -18.77 4.81
N GLU A 221 -15.98 -17.99 5.89
CA GLU A 221 -16.47 -18.46 7.19
C GLU A 221 -17.95 -18.87 7.16
N VAL A 222 -18.79 -18.16 6.39
CA VAL A 222 -20.23 -18.46 6.28
C VAL A 222 -20.51 -19.67 5.38
N CYS A 223 -19.69 -19.92 4.36
CA CYS A 223 -19.82 -21.07 3.46
C CYS A 223 -19.73 -22.41 4.19
N GLY A 224 -19.05 -22.46 5.35
CA GLY A 224 -18.85 -23.69 6.11
C GLY A 224 -17.97 -24.72 5.37
N PRO A 225 -17.64 -25.86 6.01
CA PRO A 225 -16.73 -26.86 5.46
C PRO A 225 -17.34 -27.74 4.34
N ALA A 226 -18.64 -27.58 4.04
CA ALA A 226 -19.25 -28.22 2.89
C ALA A 226 -19.06 -27.30 1.67
N GLU A 227 -18.48 -27.80 0.57
CA GLU A 227 -18.06 -27.05 -0.63
C GLU A 227 -19.20 -26.35 -1.43
N GLY A 228 -20.33 -26.03 -0.79
CA GLY A 228 -21.48 -25.38 -1.40
C GLY A 228 -21.49 -23.85 -1.20
N PRO A 229 -22.22 -23.11 -2.06
CA PRO A 229 -22.45 -21.68 -1.87
C PRO A 229 -23.21 -21.41 -0.57
N ALA A 230 -22.90 -20.27 0.06
CA ALA A 230 -23.47 -19.90 1.35
C ALA A 230 -24.97 -19.63 1.25
N SER A 231 -25.69 -19.82 2.36
CA SER A 231 -27.10 -19.42 2.45
C SER A 231 -27.23 -17.92 2.16
N ARG A 232 -28.11 -17.56 1.21
CA ARG A 232 -28.37 -16.17 0.84
C ARG A 232 -28.79 -15.35 2.07
N ALA A 233 -29.56 -15.94 2.98
CA ALA A 233 -30.03 -15.24 4.15
C ALA A 233 -28.89 -14.85 5.10
N LEU A 234 -27.93 -15.76 5.32
CA LEU A 234 -26.72 -15.47 6.11
C LEU A 234 -25.85 -14.42 5.41
N CYS A 235 -25.65 -14.54 4.10
CA CYS A 235 -24.94 -13.55 3.31
C CYS A 235 -25.56 -12.15 3.42
N LEU A 236 -26.90 -12.04 3.32
CA LEU A 236 -27.61 -10.77 3.48
C LEU A 236 -27.48 -10.21 4.91
N ALA A 237 -27.47 -11.05 5.94
CA ALA A 237 -27.23 -10.61 7.32
C ALA A 237 -25.81 -10.04 7.50
N VAL A 238 -24.81 -10.68 6.91
CA VAL A 238 -23.43 -10.19 6.91
C VAL A 238 -23.32 -8.87 6.13
N LEU A 239 -23.89 -8.79 4.92
CA LEU A 239 -23.93 -7.56 4.12
C LEU A 239 -24.65 -6.42 4.86
N GLY A 240 -25.75 -6.73 5.56
CA GLY A 240 -26.45 -5.76 6.41
C GLY A 240 -25.56 -5.23 7.54
N THR A 241 -24.80 -6.11 8.19
CA THR A 241 -23.83 -5.73 9.23
C THR A 241 -22.70 -4.88 8.67
N LEU A 242 -22.18 -5.21 7.48
CA LEU A 242 -21.17 -4.40 6.77
C LEU A 242 -21.74 -3.01 6.42
N HIS A 243 -22.96 -2.96 5.92
CA HIS A 243 -23.66 -1.71 5.62
C HIS A 243 -23.84 -0.83 6.86
N GLU A 244 -24.31 -1.40 7.98
CA GLU A 244 -24.46 -0.67 9.24
C GLU A 244 -23.12 -0.16 9.77
N ALA A 245 -22.06 -0.96 9.70
CA ALA A 245 -20.72 -0.51 10.05
C ALA A 245 -20.36 0.74 9.23
N LEU A 246 -20.49 0.68 7.90
CA LEU A 246 -20.23 1.81 7.02
C LEU A 246 -21.11 3.03 7.35
N GLU A 247 -22.35 2.88 7.80
CA GLU A 247 -23.24 3.98 8.20
C GLU A 247 -22.95 4.59 9.58
N THR A 248 -22.58 3.79 10.59
CA THR A 248 -22.24 4.31 11.93
C THR A 248 -21.04 5.26 11.90
N SER A 249 -20.19 5.14 10.88
CA SER A 249 -19.09 6.05 10.59
C SER A 249 -19.52 7.48 10.19
N ARG A 250 -20.82 7.68 9.85
CA ARG A 250 -21.40 8.95 9.39
C ARG A 250 -21.95 9.81 10.52
N SER A 251 -22.50 9.17 11.55
CA SER A 251 -23.20 9.82 12.67
C SER A 251 -22.30 10.39 13.77
N ASP A 252 -21.02 10.01 13.83
CA ASP A 252 -20.03 10.61 14.77
C ASP A 252 -19.53 12.00 14.32
N SER A 253 -20.14 12.60 13.29
CA SER A 253 -19.86 13.96 12.83
C SER A 253 -20.28 15.08 13.80
N GLY A 254 -20.89 14.72 14.95
CA GLY A 254 -21.29 15.66 16.00
C GLY A 254 -20.29 15.85 17.16
N SER A 255 -19.22 15.06 17.26
CA SER A 255 -18.26 15.19 18.37
C SER A 255 -16.98 15.94 17.96
N SER A 256 -16.90 17.14 18.51
CA SER A 256 -15.86 18.16 18.38
C SER A 256 -14.48 17.71 18.88
N ASP A 257 -13.71 16.97 18.06
CA ASP A 257 -12.25 16.86 18.26
C ASP A 257 -11.41 16.78 16.97
N ALA A 258 -12.04 16.78 15.79
CA ALA A 258 -11.33 16.78 14.50
C ALA A 258 -10.69 18.14 14.14
N ASN A 259 -10.81 19.17 14.99
CA ASN A 259 -10.50 20.55 14.64
C ASN A 259 -9.11 21.06 15.11
N ARG A 260 -8.17 20.17 15.47
CA ARG A 260 -6.84 20.61 15.95
C ARG A 260 -5.79 20.88 14.86
N TYR A 261 -6.15 20.77 13.57
CA TYR A 261 -5.23 21.03 12.45
C TYR A 261 -5.77 21.96 11.36
N THR A 262 -6.90 22.64 11.57
CA THR A 262 -7.35 23.69 10.66
C THR A 262 -6.57 24.97 10.94
N ASN A 263 -5.45 25.14 10.23
CA ASN A 263 -4.90 26.46 9.96
C ASN A 263 -6.05 27.34 9.44
N ALA A 264 -6.28 28.48 10.11
CA ALA A 264 -7.40 29.40 9.87
C ALA A 264 -7.42 30.07 8.47
N ASN A 265 -6.56 29.67 7.54
CA ASN A 265 -6.48 30.19 6.18
C ASN A 265 -6.72 29.13 5.07
N ALA A 266 -7.03 27.87 5.43
CA ALA A 266 -7.39 26.86 4.44
C ALA A 266 -8.91 26.87 4.19
N LYS A 267 -9.34 27.41 3.05
CA LYS A 267 -10.69 27.13 2.49
C LYS A 267 -10.95 25.63 2.60
N ALA A 268 -12.13 25.25 3.10
CA ALA A 268 -12.51 23.84 3.30
C ALA A 268 -12.24 23.03 2.03
N ASN A 269 -11.18 22.21 2.04
CA ASN A 269 -10.82 21.39 0.90
C ASN A 269 -11.77 20.16 0.89
N PRO A 270 -12.61 19.98 -0.14
CA PRO A 270 -13.55 18.86 -0.23
C PRO A 270 -12.86 17.48 -0.15
N TYR A 271 -11.60 17.37 -0.62
CA TYR A 271 -10.82 16.14 -0.55
C TYR A 271 -10.36 15.81 0.88
N LEU A 272 -10.17 16.80 1.75
CA LEU A 272 -9.85 16.57 3.16
C LEU A 272 -11.06 15.99 3.90
N GLU A 273 -12.26 16.46 3.57
CA GLU A 273 -13.52 15.92 4.10
C GLU A 273 -13.75 14.48 3.61
N ALA A 274 -13.52 14.21 2.33
CA ALA A 274 -13.60 12.86 1.75
C ALA A 274 -12.59 11.89 2.39
N ASN A 275 -11.35 12.33 2.63
CA ASN A 275 -10.34 11.53 3.33
C ASN A 275 -10.74 11.19 4.76
N THR A 276 -11.41 12.12 5.45
CA THR A 276 -11.92 11.87 6.81
C THR A 276 -13.05 10.83 6.80
N LYS A 277 -13.91 10.84 5.77
CA LYS A 277 -14.97 9.83 5.59
C LYS A 277 -14.37 8.44 5.33
N VAL A 278 -13.36 8.35 4.45
CA VAL A 278 -12.69 7.07 4.14
C VAL A 278 -11.94 6.50 5.36
N SER A 279 -11.26 7.34 6.15
CA SER A 279 -10.64 6.90 7.42
C SER A 279 -11.66 6.40 8.45
N ARG A 280 -12.88 6.92 8.47
CA ARG A 280 -13.94 6.44 9.38
C ARG A 280 -14.54 5.10 8.93
N TYR A 281 -14.57 4.80 7.62
CA TYR A 281 -14.97 3.46 7.14
C TYR A 281 -14.07 2.34 7.67
N LEU A 282 -12.78 2.64 7.90
CA LEU A 282 -11.82 1.72 8.51
C LEU A 282 -12.09 1.45 10.00
N GLU A 283 -12.43 2.50 10.77
CA GLU A 283 -12.80 2.33 12.18
C GLU A 283 -14.11 1.54 12.31
N ALA A 284 -15.05 1.75 11.39
CA ALA A 284 -16.29 1.02 11.32
C ALA A 284 -16.09 -0.46 10.98
N SER A 285 -15.25 -0.80 10.00
CA SER A 285 -14.97 -2.20 9.64
C SER A 285 -14.26 -2.95 10.77
N ALA A 286 -13.52 -2.24 11.65
CA ALA A 286 -12.94 -2.80 12.87
C ALA A 286 -13.94 -2.96 14.04
N LYS A 287 -15.13 -2.32 13.98
CA LYS A 287 -16.16 -2.31 15.03
C LYS A 287 -17.27 -3.35 14.83
N ILE A 288 -17.14 -4.26 13.85
CA ILE A 288 -18.05 -5.38 13.69
C ILE A 288 -17.85 -6.33 14.88
N SER A 289 -18.71 -6.20 15.89
CA SER A 289 -18.67 -7.08 17.06
C SER A 289 -19.15 -8.47 16.66
N PRO A 290 -18.43 -9.54 17.05
CA PRO A 290 -18.86 -10.92 16.82
C PRO A 290 -20.28 -11.20 17.34
N GLY A 291 -20.69 -10.56 18.43
CA GLY A 291 -22.03 -10.72 19.01
C GLY A 291 -23.15 -10.14 18.14
N LYS A 292 -22.93 -8.97 17.51
CA LYS A 292 -23.91 -8.38 16.59
C LYS A 292 -24.05 -9.21 15.31
N MET A 293 -22.93 -9.71 14.79
CA MET A 293 -22.91 -10.59 13.63
C MET A 293 -23.65 -11.90 13.92
N ALA A 294 -23.38 -12.55 15.06
CA ALA A 294 -24.08 -13.76 15.47
C ALA A 294 -25.60 -13.55 15.63
N GLN A 295 -26.01 -12.40 16.18
CA GLN A 295 -27.42 -12.05 16.32
C GLN A 295 -28.11 -11.84 14.96
N ALA A 296 -27.43 -11.16 14.02
CA ALA A 296 -27.94 -10.97 12.66
C ALA A 296 -28.07 -12.31 11.91
N MET A 297 -27.10 -13.22 12.10
CA MET A 297 -27.12 -14.56 11.53
C MET A 297 -28.25 -15.42 12.12
N ALA A 298 -28.51 -15.33 13.42
CA ALA A 298 -29.57 -16.08 14.09
C ALA A 298 -30.99 -15.66 13.66
N GLY A 299 -31.16 -14.44 13.16
CA GLY A 299 -32.44 -13.93 12.65
C GLY A 299 -32.67 -14.16 11.14
N ALA A 300 -31.74 -14.81 10.44
CA ALA A 300 -31.80 -14.98 8.99
C ALA A 300 -32.75 -16.12 8.58
N GLU A 301 -33.83 -15.79 7.87
CA GLU A 301 -34.83 -16.77 7.37
C GLU A 301 -34.23 -17.73 6.33
N PRO A 302 -34.30 -19.06 6.50
CA PRO A 302 -33.51 -20.03 5.73
C PRO A 302 -33.92 -20.20 4.26
N ASN A 303 -35.03 -19.61 3.80
CA ASN A 303 -35.67 -19.99 2.53
C ASN A 303 -35.37 -19.06 1.33
N ARG A 304 -34.21 -18.40 1.29
CA ARG A 304 -33.85 -17.43 0.21
C ARG A 304 -32.89 -17.97 -0.85
N GLY A 305 -32.62 -19.26 -0.89
CA GLY A 305 -31.64 -19.85 -1.82
C GLY A 305 -30.20 -19.55 -1.42
N ASN A 306 -29.26 -19.75 -2.34
CA ASN A 306 -27.83 -19.59 -2.10
C ASN A 306 -27.30 -18.31 -2.76
N MET A 307 -26.16 -17.82 -2.26
CA MET A 307 -25.40 -16.72 -2.84
C MET A 307 -23.97 -17.22 -3.01
N ASP A 308 -23.41 -17.10 -4.22
CA ASP A 308 -22.02 -17.48 -4.46
C ASP A 308 -21.04 -16.39 -4.02
N ALA A 309 -19.75 -16.74 -4.01
CA ALA A 309 -18.69 -15.84 -3.55
C ALA A 309 -18.60 -14.55 -4.38
N LYS A 310 -18.88 -14.65 -5.69
CA LYS A 310 -18.77 -13.52 -6.60
C LYS A 310 -19.94 -12.56 -6.41
N GLU A 311 -21.16 -13.09 -6.31
CA GLU A 311 -22.35 -12.30 -6.02
C GLU A 311 -22.21 -11.57 -4.68
N PHE A 312 -21.69 -12.25 -3.65
CA PHE A 312 -21.45 -11.63 -2.34
C PHE A 312 -20.40 -10.51 -2.43
N GLU A 313 -19.29 -10.76 -3.11
CA GLU A 313 -18.22 -9.77 -3.31
C GLU A 313 -18.72 -8.53 -4.05
N ASP A 314 -19.47 -8.71 -5.14
CA ASP A 314 -20.03 -7.61 -5.92
C ASP A 314 -21.03 -6.79 -5.09
N ALA A 315 -21.89 -7.46 -4.33
CA ALA A 315 -22.80 -6.78 -3.41
C ALA A 315 -22.05 -5.99 -2.34
N ALA A 316 -21.00 -6.58 -1.73
CA ALA A 316 -20.16 -5.89 -0.76
C ALA A 316 -19.45 -4.67 -1.38
N ALA A 317 -18.92 -4.82 -2.61
CA ALA A 317 -18.25 -3.76 -3.33
C ALA A 317 -19.19 -2.57 -3.61
N GLU A 318 -20.42 -2.82 -4.06
CA GLU A 318 -21.43 -1.79 -4.28
C GLU A 318 -21.76 -0.98 -3.01
N LEU A 319 -21.81 -1.64 -1.84
CA LEU A 319 -21.98 -0.94 -0.56
C LEU A 319 -20.85 0.08 -0.33
N PHE A 320 -19.60 -0.27 -0.66
CA PHE A 320 -18.49 0.67 -0.52
C PHE A 320 -18.51 1.77 -1.60
N ILE A 321 -18.62 1.37 -2.87
CA ILE A 321 -18.49 2.25 -4.03
C ILE A 321 -19.59 3.31 -4.09
N SER A 322 -20.82 2.97 -3.70
CA SER A 322 -21.94 3.91 -3.63
C SER A 322 -21.65 5.15 -2.77
N ARG A 323 -20.68 5.06 -1.86
CA ARG A 323 -20.28 6.13 -0.93
C ARG A 323 -19.05 6.92 -1.39
N VAL A 324 -18.35 6.46 -2.41
CA VAL A 324 -17.16 7.14 -2.95
C VAL A 324 -17.60 8.30 -3.85
N GLN A 325 -17.05 9.49 -3.60
CA GLN A 325 -17.29 10.66 -4.44
C GLN A 325 -16.60 10.51 -5.80
N VAL A 326 -17.24 11.01 -6.85
CA VAL A 326 -16.63 11.07 -8.17
C VAL A 326 -15.57 12.16 -8.15
N VAL A 327 -14.37 11.84 -8.63
CA VAL A 327 -13.32 12.81 -8.92
C VAL A 327 -13.68 13.43 -10.28
N SER A 328 -14.00 14.71 -10.31
CA SER A 328 -14.29 15.49 -11.53
C SER A 328 -13.69 16.88 -11.40
#